data_AF-A0A3C1P606-F1
#
_entry.id   AF-A0A3C1P606-F1
#
_cell.length_a   1.000
_cell.length_b   1.000
_cell.length_c   1.000
_cell.angle_alpha   90.00
_cell.angle_beta   90.00
_cell.angle_gamma   90.00
#
_symmetry.space_group_name_H-M   'P 1'
#
loop_
_entity.id
_entity.type
_entity.pdbx_description
1 polymer ?
#
loop_
_entity_poly.entity_id
_entity_poly.type
_entity_poly.pdbx_seq_one_letter_code
_entity_poly.pdbx_strand_id
1 'polypeptide(L)'
;TSMGSVCASTMSLLNAGVPLRAPVAGIAMGLISGDVDGSTEYVAITDILGAEDAFGDMDFKVAGTREFVTALQLDTKLDGIPAEVLGKALQQARDARMTILDVMNEAIDAPDEMAPTAPRVISITVPVDKIGEVIGPKGKIINQI
;
A
#
# COMPACT_ATOMS: atom_id res chain seq x y z
N THR A 1 -3.85 -8.93 6.96
CA THR A 1 -4.90 -8.00 6.50
C THR A 1 -4.36 -6.69 5.94
N SER A 2 -3.38 -6.04 6.57
CA SER A 2 -2.84 -4.74 6.12
C SER A 2 -2.35 -4.73 4.66
N MET A 3 -1.68 -5.79 4.20
CA MET A 3 -1.17 -5.88 2.83
C MET A 3 -2.29 -6.02 1.79
N GLY A 4 -3.36 -6.75 2.12
CA GLY A 4 -4.58 -6.77 1.31
C GLY A 4 -5.20 -5.39 1.17
N SER A 5 -5.20 -4.58 2.24
CA SER A 5 -5.67 -3.20 2.19
C SER A 5 -4.83 -2.31 1.27
N VAL A 6 -3.51 -2.52 1.20
CA VAL A 6 -2.63 -1.81 0.25
C VAL A 6 -3.05 -2.11 -1.19
N CYS A 7 -3.15 -3.40 -1.53
CA CYS A 7 -3.55 -3.83 -2.87
C CYS A 7 -4.94 -3.29 -3.24
N ALA A 8 -5.93 -3.47 -2.35
CA ALA A 8 -7.30 -2.99 -2.56
C ALA A 8 -7.37 -1.46 -2.69
N SER A 9 -6.57 -0.71 -1.92
CA SER A 9 -6.54 0.76 -2.01
C SER A 9 -5.97 1.21 -3.35
N THR A 10 -4.91 0.56 -3.84
CA THR A 10 -4.39 0.82 -5.19
C THR A 10 -5.48 0.61 -6.25
N MET A 11 -6.17 -0.55 -6.21
CA MET A 11 -7.25 -0.84 -7.17
C MET A 11 -8.39 0.18 -7.08
N SER A 12 -8.79 0.56 -5.86
CA SER A 12 -9.83 1.54 -5.61
C SER A 12 -9.47 2.94 -6.13
N LEU A 13 -8.22 3.37 -5.92
CA LEU A 13 -7.73 4.66 -6.39
C LEU A 13 -7.66 4.71 -7.93
N LEU A 14 -7.21 3.63 -8.56
CA LEU A 14 -7.21 3.53 -10.03
C LEU A 14 -8.64 3.55 -10.58
N ASN A 15 -9.56 2.76 -10.01
CA ASN A 15 -10.97 2.78 -10.41
C ASN A 15 -11.66 4.14 -10.18
N ALA A 16 -11.22 4.90 -9.19
CA ALA A 16 -11.71 6.27 -8.94
C ALA A 16 -11.11 7.31 -9.90
N GLY A 17 -10.21 6.90 -10.80
CA GLY A 17 -9.52 7.78 -11.75
C GLY A 17 -8.40 8.62 -11.12
N VAL A 18 -7.86 8.19 -9.98
CA VAL A 18 -6.75 8.89 -9.33
C VAL A 18 -5.45 8.58 -10.07
N PRO A 19 -4.72 9.59 -10.58
CA PRO A 19 -3.48 9.39 -11.32
C PRO A 19 -2.32 9.07 -10.36
N LEU A 20 -2.18 7.80 -9.99
CA LEU A 20 -1.05 7.30 -9.21
C LEU A 20 0.24 7.33 -10.03
N ARG A 21 1.39 7.55 -9.37
CA ARG A 21 2.70 7.47 -10.05
C ARG A 21 3.04 6.05 -10.51
N ALA A 22 2.65 5.06 -9.71
CA ALA A 22 2.77 3.63 -10.02
C ALA A 22 1.85 2.82 -9.09
N PRO A 23 1.34 1.66 -9.53
CA PRO A 23 0.60 0.74 -8.66
C PRO A 23 1.49 0.20 -7.53
N VAL A 24 0.88 0.02 -6.35
CA VAL A 24 1.54 -0.52 -5.15
C VAL A 24 0.84 -1.80 -4.72
N ALA A 25 1.61 -2.86 -4.46
CA ALA A 25 1.13 -4.06 -3.83
C ALA A 25 1.88 -4.30 -2.50
N GLY A 26 1.26 -5.06 -1.62
CA GLY A 26 1.86 -5.49 -0.35
C GLY A 26 1.85 -7.01 -0.24
N ILE A 27 2.80 -7.55 0.52
CA ILE A 27 2.87 -8.97 0.88
C ILE A 27 3.36 -9.14 2.32
N ALA A 28 2.80 -10.13 3.02
CA ALA A 28 3.27 -10.55 4.33
C ALA A 28 4.09 -11.83 4.17
N MET A 29 5.21 -11.89 4.88
CA MET A 29 6.16 -12.99 4.87
C MET A 29 6.36 -13.46 6.30
N GLY A 30 6.54 -14.77 6.46
CA GLY A 30 6.91 -15.39 7.71
C GLY A 30 8.36 -15.82 7.74
N LEU A 31 8.86 -16.10 8.93
CA LEU A 31 10.06 -16.89 9.14
C LEU A 31 9.77 -17.98 10.16
N ILE A 32 10.25 -19.18 9.90
CA ILE A 32 10.34 -20.25 10.89
C ILE A 32 11.80 -20.63 11.03
N SER A 33 12.26 -20.76 12.26
CA SER A 33 13.58 -21.24 12.60
C SER A 33 13.49 -22.56 13.37
N GLY A 34 14.50 -23.41 13.23
CA GLY A 34 14.55 -24.70 13.90
C GLY A 34 15.96 -25.26 13.96
N ASP A 35 16.24 -26.10 14.96
CA ASP A 35 17.47 -26.87 15.02
C ASP A 35 17.33 -28.11 14.14
N VAL A 36 18.15 -28.19 13.10
CA VAL A 36 18.27 -29.32 12.20
C VAL A 36 19.72 -29.77 12.21
N ASP A 37 19.95 -31.01 12.64
CA ASP A 37 21.28 -31.63 12.72
C ASP A 37 22.32 -30.81 13.51
N GLY A 38 21.89 -30.08 14.55
CA GLY A 38 22.75 -29.26 15.41
C GLY A 38 23.04 -27.87 14.85
N SER A 39 22.31 -27.44 13.83
CA SER A 39 22.43 -26.11 13.22
C SER A 39 21.07 -25.41 13.14
N THR A 40 21.05 -24.11 13.43
CA THR A 40 19.85 -23.30 13.31
C THR A 40 19.58 -22.99 11.84
N GLU A 41 18.52 -23.58 11.31
CA GLU A 41 18.02 -23.35 9.96
C GLU A 41 16.87 -22.35 9.97
N TYR A 42 16.73 -21.58 8.89
CA TYR A 42 15.70 -20.56 8.72
C TYR A 42 14.98 -20.74 7.39
N VAL A 43 13.65 -20.73 7.44
CA VAL A 43 12.79 -20.87 6.25
C VAL A 43 11.82 -19.69 6.18
N ALA A 44 11.85 -18.96 5.06
CA ALA A 44 10.93 -17.88 4.79
C ALA A 44 9.66 -18.39 4.11
N ILE A 45 8.50 -17.98 4.63
CA ILE A 45 7.18 -18.38 4.13
C ILE A 45 6.53 -17.16 3.46
N THR A 46 5.94 -17.37 2.28
CA THR A 46 5.26 -16.30 1.52
C THR A 46 3.77 -16.31 1.78
N ASP A 47 3.18 -15.12 1.92
CA ASP A 47 1.74 -14.91 2.11
C ASP A 47 1.18 -15.66 3.32
N ILE A 48 1.76 -15.39 4.49
CA ILE A 48 1.46 -16.14 5.70
C ILE A 48 -0.01 -16.06 6.11
N LEU A 49 -0.51 -17.21 6.55
CA LEU A 49 -1.77 -17.34 7.27
C LEU A 49 -1.60 -16.86 8.72
N GLY A 50 -2.71 -16.50 9.37
CA GLY A 50 -2.69 -16.08 10.78
C GLY A 50 -2.14 -17.16 11.73
N ALA A 51 -2.27 -18.45 11.38
CA ALA A 51 -1.66 -19.53 12.13
C ALA A 51 -0.12 -19.54 11.98
N GLU A 52 0.39 -19.30 10.78
CA GLU A 52 1.84 -19.25 10.51
C GLU A 52 2.49 -18.02 11.15
N ASP A 53 1.77 -16.90 11.23
CA ASP A 53 2.17 -15.73 12.03
C ASP A 53 2.22 -16.06 13.53
N ALA A 54 1.16 -16.68 14.06
CA ALA A 54 1.06 -17.00 15.49
C ALA A 54 2.17 -17.94 15.97
N PHE A 55 2.52 -18.95 15.16
CA PHE A 55 3.53 -19.97 15.49
C PHE A 55 4.91 -19.69 14.90
N GLY A 56 5.03 -18.79 13.94
CA GLY A 56 6.30 -18.39 13.34
C GLY A 56 7.08 -17.40 14.20
N ASP A 57 8.31 -17.13 13.77
CA ASP A 57 9.30 -16.33 14.48
C ASP A 57 9.34 -14.87 14.04
N MET A 58 8.77 -14.58 12.87
CA MET A 58 8.78 -13.25 12.26
C MET A 58 7.52 -13.02 11.43
N ASP A 59 6.97 -11.82 11.53
CA ASP A 59 5.97 -11.26 10.63
C ASP A 59 6.58 -10.06 9.91
N PHE A 60 6.93 -10.27 8.65
CA PHE A 60 7.63 -9.32 7.81
C PHE A 60 6.74 -8.86 6.66
N LYS A 61 6.34 -7.59 6.68
CA LYS A 61 5.46 -7.00 5.69
C LYS A 61 6.23 -6.04 4.80
N VAL A 62 6.07 -6.20 3.50
CA VAL A 62 6.70 -5.32 2.51
C VAL A 62 5.65 -4.85 1.50
N ALA A 63 5.61 -3.55 1.27
CA ALA A 63 4.83 -2.93 0.21
C ALA A 63 5.72 -2.13 -0.73
N GLY A 64 5.33 -2.08 -1.99
CA GLY A 64 6.12 -1.39 -3.00
C GLY A 64 5.55 -1.46 -4.40
N THR A 65 6.21 -0.72 -5.28
CA THR A 65 6.00 -0.76 -6.72
C THR A 65 6.89 -1.84 -7.33
N ARG A 66 6.89 -1.92 -8.68
CA ARG A 66 7.86 -2.72 -9.44
C ARG A 66 9.30 -2.26 -9.25
N GLU A 67 9.49 -0.96 -9.01
CA GLU A 67 10.81 -0.33 -9.00
C GLU A 67 11.40 -0.24 -7.60
N PHE A 68 10.59 0.05 -6.59
CA PHE A 68 11.09 0.30 -5.23
C PHE A 68 10.09 -0.10 -4.14
N VAL A 69 10.62 -0.28 -2.94
CA VAL A 69 9.84 -0.52 -1.72
C VAL A 69 9.32 0.84 -1.20
N THR A 70 8.03 0.90 -0.88
CA THR A 70 7.38 2.11 -0.32
C THR A 70 7.24 2.02 1.20
N ALA A 71 7.05 0.80 1.73
CA ALA A 71 6.95 0.57 3.16
C ALA A 71 7.49 -0.82 3.53
N LEU A 72 8.07 -0.89 4.72
CA LEU A 72 8.57 -2.13 5.32
C LEU A 72 8.23 -2.10 6.80
N GLN A 73 7.63 -3.18 7.29
CA GLN A 73 7.38 -3.41 8.71
C GLN A 73 7.94 -4.78 9.06
N LEU A 74 8.79 -4.83 10.09
CA LEU A 74 9.39 -6.05 10.60
C LEU A 74 8.99 -6.21 12.06
N ASP A 75 8.22 -7.26 12.35
CA ASP A 75 7.90 -7.71 13.70
C ASP A 75 8.59 -9.06 13.92
N THR A 76 9.38 -9.19 14.98
CA THR A 76 10.21 -10.38 15.24
C THR A 76 10.04 -10.81 16.69
N LYS A 77 9.88 -12.12 16.89
CA LYS A 77 9.89 -12.75 18.21
C LYS A 77 11.30 -13.19 18.63
N LEU A 78 12.25 -13.18 17.70
CA LEU A 78 13.66 -13.49 17.93
C LEU A 78 14.43 -12.25 18.37
N ASP A 79 15.47 -12.47 19.18
CA ASP A 79 16.43 -11.44 19.59
C ASP A 79 17.23 -10.87 18.40
N GLY A 80 17.33 -11.63 17.31
CA GLY A 80 17.98 -11.20 16.08
C GLY A 80 17.84 -12.23 14.95
N ILE A 81 17.98 -11.75 13.71
CA ILE A 81 17.93 -12.55 12.49
C ILE A 81 19.19 -12.25 11.67
N PRO A 82 19.89 -13.25 11.13
CA PRO A 82 21.04 -13.00 10.26
C PRO A 82 20.66 -12.14 9.05
N ALA A 83 21.47 -11.13 8.74
CA ALA A 83 21.20 -10.20 7.65
C ALA A 83 21.02 -10.90 6.28
N GLU A 84 21.72 -12.01 6.07
CA GLU A 84 21.59 -12.81 4.85
C GLU A 84 20.22 -13.50 4.74
N VAL A 85 19.64 -13.93 5.86
CA VAL A 85 18.30 -14.55 5.91
C VAL A 85 17.25 -13.51 5.59
N LEU A 86 17.36 -12.32 6.19
CA LEU A 86 16.47 -11.20 5.88
C LEU A 86 16.60 -10.77 4.41
N GLY A 87 17.82 -10.74 3.86
CA GLY A 87 18.07 -10.44 2.45
C GLY A 87 17.38 -11.43 1.50
N LYS A 88 17.44 -12.73 1.81
CA LYS A 88 16.73 -13.78 1.05
C LYS A 88 15.21 -13.61 1.16
N ALA A 89 14.69 -13.36 2.36
CA ALA A 89 13.26 -13.13 2.58
C ALA A 89 12.75 -11.89 1.82
N LEU A 90 13.53 -10.81 1.78
CA LEU A 90 13.26 -9.60 0.99
C LEU A 90 13.19 -9.88 -0.52
N GLN A 91 14.09 -10.72 -1.03
CA GLN A 91 14.09 -11.11 -2.44
C GLN A 91 12.85 -11.95 -2.77
N GLN A 92 12.51 -12.92 -1.93
CA GLN A 92 11.30 -13.72 -2.08
C GLN A 92 10.03 -12.86 -2.00
N ALA A 93 9.99 -11.89 -1.08
CA ALA A 93 8.90 -10.92 -0.98
C ALA A 93 8.76 -10.05 -2.23
N ARG A 94 9.89 -9.67 -2.86
CA ARG A 94 9.88 -8.92 -4.12
C ARG A 94 9.21 -9.75 -5.23
N ASP A 95 9.58 -11.01 -5.38
CA ASP A 95 9.06 -11.86 -6.45
C ASP A 95 7.56 -12.14 -6.25
N ALA A 96 7.14 -12.38 -5.01
CA ALA A 96 5.72 -12.49 -4.64
C ALA A 96 4.96 -11.19 -4.95
N ARG A 97 5.53 -10.03 -4.59
CA ARG A 97 4.92 -8.72 -4.87
C ARG A 97 4.78 -8.47 -6.38
N MET A 98 5.74 -8.89 -7.20
CA MET A 98 5.61 -8.77 -8.66
C MET A 98 4.44 -9.60 -9.18
N THR A 99 4.28 -10.82 -8.69
CA THR A 99 3.17 -11.70 -9.06
C THR A 99 1.82 -11.06 -8.71
N ILE A 100 1.70 -10.46 -7.52
CA ILE A 100 0.47 -9.74 -7.12
C ILE A 100 0.21 -8.53 -8.02
N LEU A 101 1.26 -7.76 -8.34
CA LEU A 101 1.14 -6.62 -9.25
C LEU A 101 0.72 -7.04 -10.66
N ASP A 102 1.21 -8.18 -11.16
CA ASP A 102 0.82 -8.73 -12.46
C ASP A 102 -0.68 -9.06 -12.45
N VAL A 103 -1.17 -9.80 -11.44
CA VAL A 103 -2.59 -10.15 -11.30
C VAL A 103 -3.48 -8.92 -11.11
N MET A 104 -3.06 -7.94 -10.32
CA MET A 104 -3.80 -6.67 -10.17
C MET A 104 -3.93 -5.95 -11.51
N ASN A 105 -2.86 -5.93 -12.30
CA ASN A 105 -2.81 -5.25 -13.60
C ASN A 105 -3.66 -5.95 -14.67
N GLU A 106 -3.97 -7.24 -14.52
CA GLU A 106 -4.95 -7.92 -15.37
C GLU A 106 -6.38 -7.40 -15.15
N ALA A 107 -6.68 -6.86 -13.97
CA ALA A 107 -8.00 -6.34 -13.63
C ALA A 107 -8.13 -4.83 -13.89
N ILE A 108 -7.13 -4.03 -13.53
CA ILE A 108 -7.10 -2.57 -13.77
C ILE A 108 -5.65 -2.15 -14.08
N ASP A 109 -5.39 -1.75 -15.32
CA ASP A 109 -4.05 -1.40 -15.81
C ASP A 109 -3.76 0.11 -15.81
N ALA A 110 -4.80 0.94 -15.79
CA ALA A 110 -4.71 2.39 -15.76
C ALA A 110 -5.83 3.02 -14.91
N PRO A 111 -5.70 4.29 -14.49
CA PRO A 111 -6.79 5.01 -13.86
C PRO A 111 -8.00 5.13 -14.79
N ASP A 112 -9.19 4.85 -14.27
CA ASP A 112 -10.46 5.02 -14.97
C ASP A 112 -10.86 6.51 -15.12
N GLU A 113 -11.93 6.77 -15.87
CA GLU A 113 -12.54 8.09 -15.85
C GLU A 113 -13.19 8.38 -14.48
N MET A 114 -13.02 9.62 -14.01
CA MET A 114 -13.60 10.05 -12.75
C MET A 114 -15.15 9.94 -12.78
N ALA A 115 -15.71 9.25 -11.79
CA ALA A 115 -17.13 8.96 -11.73
C ALA A 115 -18.03 10.23 -11.86
N PRO A 116 -19.23 10.11 -12.45
CA PRO A 116 -20.18 11.24 -12.52
C PRO A 116 -20.60 11.79 -11.15
N THR A 117 -20.55 10.95 -10.12
CA THR A 117 -20.88 11.29 -8.73
C THR A 117 -19.69 11.85 -7.95
N ALA A 118 -18.48 11.88 -8.54
CA ALA A 118 -17.31 12.45 -7.89
C ALA A 118 -17.45 13.97 -7.73
N PRO A 119 -16.91 14.55 -6.64
CA PRO A 119 -16.91 15.99 -6.44
C PRO A 119 -16.11 16.68 -7.54
N ARG A 120 -16.67 17.75 -8.11
CA ARG A 120 -16.03 18.54 -9.16
C ARG A 120 -15.85 19.98 -8.69
N VAL A 121 -14.69 20.55 -9.03
CA VAL A 121 -14.44 21.97 -8.84
C VAL A 121 -15.05 22.71 -10.03
N ILE A 122 -16.01 23.60 -9.74
CA ILE A 122 -16.58 24.51 -10.74
C ILE A 122 -15.90 25.86 -10.53
N SER A 123 -15.23 26.36 -11.57
CA SER A 123 -14.60 27.68 -11.54
C SER A 123 -15.55 28.72 -12.11
N ILE A 124 -15.85 29.75 -11.31
CA ILE A 124 -16.66 30.90 -11.70
C ILE A 124 -15.78 32.14 -11.55
N THR A 125 -15.68 32.94 -12.60
CA THR A 125 -14.98 34.24 -12.55
C THR A 125 -15.95 35.31 -12.07
N VAL A 126 -15.65 35.92 -10.92
CA VAL A 126 -16.45 37.00 -10.34
C VAL A 126 -15.89 38.35 -10.79
N PRO A 127 -16.72 39.29 -11.28
CA PRO A 127 -16.31 40.66 -11.54
C PRO A 127 -15.68 41.31 -10.29
N VAL A 128 -14.59 42.07 -10.47
CA VAL A 128 -13.80 42.61 -9.34
C VAL A 128 -14.63 43.48 -8.40
N ASP A 129 -15.57 44.24 -8.96
CA ASP A 129 -16.52 45.08 -8.24
C ASP A 129 -17.51 44.29 -7.37
N LYS A 130 -17.74 43.00 -7.67
CA LYS A 130 -18.67 42.13 -6.94
C LYS A 130 -18.03 41.16 -5.96
N ILE A 131 -16.69 41.16 -5.84
CA ILE A 131 -15.96 40.30 -4.91
C ILE A 131 -16.42 40.52 -3.47
N GLY A 132 -16.65 41.79 -3.09
CA GLY A 132 -17.09 42.17 -1.74
C GLY A 132 -18.47 41.60 -1.37
N GLU A 133 -19.37 41.46 -2.34
CA GLU A 133 -20.71 40.90 -2.14
C GLU A 133 -20.67 39.39 -1.93
N VAL A 134 -19.82 38.67 -2.70
CA VAL A 134 -19.66 37.21 -2.59
C VAL A 134 -18.97 36.82 -1.29
N ILE A 135 -17.90 37.53 -0.89
CA ILE A 135 -17.17 37.25 0.34
C ILE A 135 -17.99 37.70 1.56
N GLY A 136 -18.56 38.91 1.49
CA GLY A 136 -19.25 39.56 2.58
C GLY A 136 -18.33 40.05 3.72
N PRO A 137 -18.87 40.78 4.71
CA PRO A 137 -18.08 41.30 5.82
C PRO A 137 -17.38 40.17 6.60
N LYS A 138 -16.05 40.23 6.68
CA LYS A 138 -15.19 39.20 7.33
C LYS A 138 -15.44 37.77 6.82
N GLY A 139 -15.89 37.59 5.57
CA GLY A 139 -16.16 36.27 5.01
C GLY A 139 -17.47 35.62 5.49
N LYS A 140 -18.37 36.39 6.13
CA LYS A 140 -19.62 35.83 6.68
C LYS A 140 -20.50 35.19 5.61
N ILE A 141 -20.55 35.74 4.40
CA ILE A 141 -21.44 35.28 3.33
C ILE A 141 -20.87 34.01 2.70
N ILE A 142 -19.58 34.02 2.31
CA ILE A 142 -18.94 32.85 1.68
C ILE A 142 -18.93 31.60 2.56
N ASN A 143 -18.85 31.75 3.89
CA ASN A 143 -18.88 30.61 4.82
C ASN A 143 -20.29 30.00 5.02
N GLN A 144 -21.34 30.62 4.48
CA GLN A 144 -22.72 30.11 4.54
C GLN A 144 -23.15 29.33 3.28
N ILE A 145 -22.31 29.34 2.24
CA ILE A 145 -22.51 28.67 0.95
C ILE A 145 -21.83 27.30 1.01
#